data_AF-A0A7S2IGI2-F1
#
_entry.id   AF-A0A7S2IGI2-F1
#
_cell.length_a   1.000
_cell.length_b   1.000
_cell.length_c   1.000
_cell.angle_alpha   90.00
_cell.angle_beta   90.00
_cell.angle_gamma   90.00
#
_symmetry.space_group_name_H-M   'P 1'
#
loop_
_entity.id
_entity.type
_entity.pdbx_description
1 polymer ?
#
loop_
_entity_poly.entity_id
_entity_poly.type
_entity_poly.pdbx_seq_one_letter_code
_entity_poly.pdbx_strand_id
1 'polypeptide(L)'
;CTCKTALTQDCTDDNHGPTDSTGDGCSDYVGHPSRCGNYDDDDFRSNEMCCTCKTALTQDCTDDNHGPTDSTGDGCSDYVGHPSRCGNYDDDDFRSNEMCCTCKTAL
;
A
#
# COMPACT_ATOMS: atom_id res chain seq x y z
N CYS A 1 -9.77 26.41 8.32
CA CYS A 1 -9.74 25.52 7.14
C CYS A 1 -10.25 24.15 7.56
N THR A 2 -11.40 23.73 7.05
CA THR A 2 -11.98 22.41 7.30
C THR A 2 -11.33 21.41 6.35
N CYS A 3 -10.56 20.43 6.83
CA CYS A 3 -10.26 19.27 6.02
C CYS A 3 -11.36 18.23 6.25
N LYS A 4 -12.24 18.16 5.26
CA LYS A 4 -13.45 17.36 5.20
C LYS A 4 -13.02 15.90 5.08
N THR A 5 -13.31 15.11 6.10
CA THR A 5 -13.20 13.65 6.07
C THR A 5 -14.20 13.12 5.04
N ALA A 6 -13.74 12.95 3.81
CA ALA A 6 -14.44 12.26 2.74
C ALA A 6 -13.41 11.88 1.67
N LEU A 7 -12.50 10.96 2.01
CA LEU A 7 -11.76 10.20 1.00
C LEU A 7 -12.61 8.99 0.59
N THR A 8 -13.75 9.25 -0.05
CA THR A 8 -14.09 8.42 -1.20
C THR A 8 -13.11 8.85 -2.27
N GLN A 9 -11.91 8.27 -2.27
CA GLN A 9 -11.07 8.30 -3.45
C GLN A 9 -11.95 7.72 -4.55
N ASP A 10 -12.27 8.54 -5.55
CA ASP A 10 -12.99 8.11 -6.74
C ASP A 10 -12.03 7.24 -7.54
N CYS A 11 -11.81 6.06 -6.97
CA CYS A 11 -10.92 5.06 -7.48
C CYS A 11 -11.79 4.25 -8.42
N THR A 12 -11.48 4.37 -9.71
CA THR A 12 -12.02 3.52 -10.75
C THR A 12 -10.95 2.53 -11.19
N ASP A 13 -11.38 1.29 -11.42
CA ASP A 13 -10.50 0.26 -11.95
C ASP A 13 -10.02 0.71 -13.33
N ASP A 14 -8.70 0.87 -13.44
CA ASP A 14 -8.04 1.44 -14.62
C ASP A 14 -7.37 0.35 -15.45
N ASN A 15 -7.75 -0.92 -15.22
CA ASN A 15 -7.24 -1.99 -16.05
C ASN A 15 -7.66 -1.76 -17.51
N HIS A 16 -8.89 -1.30 -17.80
CA HIS A 16 -9.37 -1.11 -19.18
C HIS A 16 -9.37 -2.40 -20.03
N GLY A 17 -9.34 -3.59 -19.43
CA GLY A 17 -9.44 -4.88 -20.13
C GLY A 17 -8.34 -5.94 -19.91
N PRO A 18 -7.07 -5.60 -19.60
CA PRO A 18 -6.06 -6.54 -19.14
C PRO A 18 -6.54 -7.25 -17.87
N THR A 19 -6.17 -8.52 -17.83
CA THR A 19 -6.38 -9.44 -16.73
C THR A 19 -5.02 -9.94 -16.31
N ASP A 20 -4.91 -10.42 -15.08
CA ASP A 20 -3.69 -11.06 -14.63
C ASP A 20 -3.36 -12.34 -15.43
N SER A 21 -2.21 -12.93 -15.11
CA SER A 21 -1.71 -14.15 -15.74
C SER A 21 -2.66 -15.37 -15.63
N THR A 22 -3.67 -15.31 -14.77
CA THR A 22 -4.71 -16.34 -14.59
C THR A 22 -6.04 -16.00 -15.27
N GLY A 23 -6.17 -14.80 -15.81
CA GLY A 23 -7.39 -14.28 -16.44
C GLY A 23 -8.32 -13.55 -15.48
N ASP A 24 -7.88 -13.25 -14.25
CA ASP A 24 -8.67 -12.53 -13.24
C ASP A 24 -8.48 -11.01 -13.42
N GLY A 25 -9.58 -10.26 -13.40
CA GLY A 25 -9.57 -8.79 -13.50
C GLY A 25 -9.80 -8.11 -12.16
N CYS A 26 -9.84 -6.78 -12.10
CA CYS A 26 -10.01 -6.05 -10.85
C CYS A 26 -11.25 -6.45 -10.02
N SER A 27 -12.32 -6.90 -10.67
CA SER A 27 -13.51 -7.46 -10.02
C SER A 27 -13.24 -8.69 -9.17
N ASP A 28 -12.29 -9.54 -9.57
CA ASP A 28 -11.98 -10.81 -8.92
C ASP A 28 -11.11 -10.62 -7.67
N TYR A 29 -10.49 -9.45 -7.56
CA TYR A 29 -9.70 -9.03 -6.41
C TYR A 29 -10.57 -8.39 -5.32
N VAL A 30 -11.84 -8.07 -5.62
CA VAL A 30 -12.79 -7.52 -4.65
C VAL A 30 -13.03 -8.54 -3.55
N GLY A 31 -12.60 -8.22 -2.33
CA GLY A 31 -12.68 -9.14 -1.18
C GLY A 31 -11.52 -10.14 -1.07
N HIS A 32 -10.56 -10.09 -1.99
CA HIS A 32 -9.33 -10.87 -1.96
C HIS A 32 -8.07 -9.98 -1.98
N PRO A 33 -7.91 -9.06 -1.01
CA PRO A 33 -6.76 -8.15 -0.98
C PRO A 33 -5.41 -8.87 -0.87
N SER A 34 -5.39 -10.13 -0.42
CA SER A 34 -4.19 -10.96 -0.41
C SER A 34 -3.70 -11.40 -1.79
N ARG A 35 -4.52 -11.24 -2.85
CA ARG A 35 -4.11 -11.55 -4.23
C ARG A 35 -3.43 -10.38 -4.92
N CYS A 36 -3.64 -9.16 -4.41
CA CYS A 36 -3.06 -7.94 -4.94
C CYS A 36 -1.52 -8.02 -4.96
N GLY A 37 -0.91 -7.81 -6.13
CA GLY A 37 0.53 -7.88 -6.39
C GLY A 37 1.10 -9.27 -6.67
N ASN A 38 0.32 -10.34 -6.54
CA ASN A 38 0.84 -11.71 -6.67
C ASN A 38 0.74 -12.30 -8.08
N TYR A 39 -0.24 -11.85 -8.87
CA TYR A 39 -0.51 -12.40 -10.21
C TYR A 39 -0.26 -11.38 -11.33
N ASP A 40 0.27 -10.21 -10.97
CA ASP A 40 0.63 -9.13 -11.89
C ASP A 40 1.52 -9.64 -13.05
N ASP A 41 1.31 -9.11 -14.24
CA ASP A 41 2.06 -9.44 -15.45
C ASP A 41 2.47 -8.18 -16.24
N ASP A 42 2.79 -8.35 -17.52
CA ASP A 42 3.37 -7.31 -18.37
C ASP A 42 2.41 -6.12 -18.61
N ASP A 43 1.10 -6.35 -18.61
CA ASP A 43 0.08 -5.34 -18.88
C ASP A 43 -1.04 -5.25 -17.83
N PHE A 44 -1.01 -6.07 -16.79
CA PHE A 44 -1.88 -5.99 -15.63
C PHE A 44 -1.10 -5.89 -14.32
N ARG A 45 -1.27 -4.76 -13.62
CA ARG A 45 -0.73 -4.56 -12.26
C ARG A 45 -1.86 -4.25 -11.30
N SER A 46 -2.28 -5.24 -10.53
CA SER A 46 -3.44 -5.12 -9.63
C SER A 46 -3.28 -3.94 -8.65
N ASN A 47 -2.09 -3.72 -8.09
CA ASN A 47 -1.82 -2.61 -7.17
C ASN A 47 -1.88 -1.20 -7.81
N GLU A 48 -1.70 -1.11 -9.12
CA GLU A 48 -1.70 0.16 -9.87
C GLU A 48 -2.99 0.38 -10.67
N MET A 49 -3.69 -0.69 -11.02
CA MET A 49 -4.88 -0.65 -11.87
C MET A 49 -6.16 -0.87 -11.06
N CYS A 50 -6.16 -1.74 -10.06
CA CYS A 50 -7.36 -2.17 -9.35
C CYS A 50 -7.56 -1.43 -8.04
N CYS A 51 -8.73 -0.83 -7.86
CA CYS A 51 -9.03 0.00 -6.71
C CYS A 51 -9.12 -0.75 -5.40
N THR A 52 -9.57 -2.00 -5.46
CA THR A 52 -9.54 -2.90 -4.30
C THR A 52 -8.13 -3.25 -3.85
N CYS A 53 -7.13 -3.07 -4.71
CA CYS A 53 -5.71 -3.35 -4.47
C CYS A 53 -4.86 -2.10 -4.29
N LYS A 54 -5.36 -0.94 -4.72
CA LYS A 54 -4.83 0.38 -4.41
C LYS A 54 -5.01 0.65 -2.91
N THR A 55 -4.19 0.02 -2.09
CA THR A 55 -4.11 0.24 -0.66
C THR A 55 -3.36 1.55 -0.41
N ALA A 56 -4.08 2.67 -0.49
CA ALA A 56 -3.72 3.95 0.11
C ALA A 56 -2.27 4.48 -0.06
N LEU A 57 -1.52 4.07 -1.08
CA LEU A 57 -0.25 4.70 -1.46
C LEU A 57 -0.44 6.10 -2.11
N THR A 58 -1.66 6.63 -2.06
CA THR A 58 -1.99 8.00 -2.49
C THR A 58 -2.36 8.89 -1.30
N GLN A 59 -1.82 8.59 -0.11
CA GLN A 59 -1.51 9.69 0.79
C GLN A 59 -0.23 10.32 0.23
N ASP A 60 -0.26 11.63 0.00
CA ASP A 60 0.92 12.45 -0.30
C ASP A 60 1.86 12.39 0.90
N CYS A 61 2.50 11.25 1.06
CA CYS A 61 3.47 10.95 2.06
C CYS A 61 4.65 10.34 1.32
N THR A 62 5.82 10.69 1.79
CA THR A 62 7.08 10.07 1.42
C THR A 62 7.65 9.43 2.67
N ASP A 63 8.36 8.32 2.49
CA ASP A 63 9.13 7.74 3.57
C ASP A 63 10.18 8.76 4.01
N ASP A 64 10.11 9.14 5.28
CA ASP A 64 10.96 10.18 5.89
C ASP A 64 12.01 9.56 6.82
N ASN A 65 12.23 8.25 6.70
CA ASN A 65 13.20 7.56 7.55
C ASN A 65 14.64 7.97 7.22
N HIS A 66 14.93 8.58 6.05
CA HIS A 66 16.23 9.17 5.69
C HIS A 66 17.49 8.28 5.92
N GLY A 67 17.34 6.95 6.08
CA GLY A 67 18.45 6.03 6.34
C GLY A 67 18.27 5.13 7.55
N PRO A 68 17.75 5.62 8.70
CA PRO A 68 17.29 4.80 9.81
C PRO A 68 16.45 3.59 9.39
N THR A 69 16.76 2.47 10.02
CA THR A 69 16.06 1.18 9.94
C THR A 69 15.63 0.80 11.34
N ASP A 70 14.64 -0.06 11.46
CA ASP A 70 14.23 -0.57 12.77
C ASP A 70 15.32 -1.42 13.46
N SER A 71 15.00 -1.87 14.67
CA SER A 71 15.86 -2.71 15.51
C SER A 71 16.28 -4.05 14.87
N THR A 72 15.61 -4.47 13.79
CA THR A 72 15.92 -5.67 13.00
C THR A 72 16.67 -5.37 11.69
N GLY A 73 16.82 -4.10 11.34
CA GLY A 73 17.46 -3.64 10.10
C GLY A 73 16.48 -3.44 8.94
N ASP A 74 15.17 -3.48 9.20
CA ASP A 74 14.12 -3.33 8.19
C ASP A 74 13.75 -1.83 8.04
N GLY A 75 13.69 -1.34 6.80
CA GLY A 75 13.33 0.03 6.46
C GLY A 75 11.89 0.15 5.99
N CYS A 76 11.42 1.35 5.62
CA CYS A 76 10.02 1.54 5.21
C CYS A 76 9.58 0.66 4.03
N SER A 77 10.51 0.28 3.15
CA SER A 77 10.28 -0.69 2.07
C SER A 77 9.81 -2.06 2.54
N ASP A 78 10.28 -2.51 3.71
CA ASP A 78 9.99 -3.84 4.26
C ASP A 78 8.62 -3.91 4.94
N TYR A 79 8.05 -2.73 5.23
CA TYR A 79 6.71 -2.58 5.80
C TYR A 79 5.64 -2.53 4.72
N VAL A 80 6.03 -2.33 3.45
CA VAL A 80 5.13 -2.40 2.29
C VAL A 80 4.51 -3.80 2.22
N GLY A 81 3.19 -3.90 2.39
CA GLY A 81 2.47 -5.19 2.44
C GLY A 81 2.43 -5.87 3.81
N HIS A 82 3.08 -5.30 4.83
CA HIS A 82 3.08 -5.79 6.21
C HIS A 82 2.62 -4.71 7.23
N PRO A 83 1.42 -4.12 7.06
CA PRO A 83 0.94 -3.06 7.95
C PRO A 83 0.75 -3.53 9.41
N SER A 84 0.68 -4.84 9.66
CA SER A 84 0.65 -5.40 11.01
C SER A 84 1.97 -5.28 11.77
N ARG A 85 3.09 -4.97 11.09
CA ARG A 85 4.40 -4.75 11.73
C ARG A 85 4.59 -3.32 12.20
N CYS A 86 3.80 -2.39 11.68
CA CYS A 86 3.86 -0.97 12.04
C CYS A 86 3.73 -0.76 13.55
N GLY A 87 4.70 -0.06 14.14
CA GLY A 87 4.78 0.26 15.57
C GLY A 87 5.38 -0.82 16.46
N ASN A 88 5.70 -2.02 15.95
CA ASN A 88 6.18 -3.13 16.77
C ASN A 88 7.70 -3.19 16.91
N TYR A 89 8.43 -2.70 15.91
CA TYR A 89 9.90 -2.80 15.86
C TYR A 89 10.59 -1.43 15.96
N ASP A 90 9.80 -0.38 16.17
CA ASP A 90 10.26 1.00 16.37
C ASP A 90 11.35 1.10 17.45
N ASP A 91 12.31 1.96 17.23
CA ASP A 91 13.43 2.23 18.14
C ASP A 91 13.68 3.74 18.34
N ASP A 92 14.90 4.09 18.76
CA ASP A 92 15.25 5.46 19.18
C ASP A 92 15.23 6.47 18.02
N ASP A 93 15.52 6.05 16.79
CA ASP A 93 15.60 6.91 15.61
C ASP A 93 14.80 6.40 14.40
N PHE A 94 14.12 5.27 14.53
CA PHE A 94 13.16 4.76 13.55
C PHE A 94 11.78 4.53 14.18
N ARG A 95 10.79 5.29 13.72
CA ARG A 95 9.37 5.08 14.08
C ARG A 95 8.55 4.85 12.84
N SER A 96 8.19 3.60 12.58
CA SER A 96 7.48 3.21 11.36
C SER A 96 6.17 3.99 11.19
N ASN A 97 5.39 4.20 12.26
CA ASN A 97 4.13 4.97 12.21
C ASN A 97 4.29 6.47 11.90
N GLU A 98 5.48 7.04 12.11
CA GLU A 98 5.75 8.47 11.91
C GLU A 98 6.64 8.73 10.69
N MET A 99 7.45 7.75 10.29
CA MET A 99 8.43 7.87 9.21
C MET A 99 7.98 7.14 7.96
N CYS A 100 7.32 5.98 8.10
CA CYS A 100 6.94 5.13 6.97
C CYS A 100 5.51 5.36 6.51
N CYS A 101 5.38 5.63 5.22
CA CYS A 101 4.11 5.88 4.57
C CYS A 101 3.08 4.79 4.76
N THR A 102 3.51 3.54 4.59
CA THR A 102 2.64 2.38 4.73
C THR A 102 2.04 2.27 6.13
N CYS A 103 2.72 2.80 7.14
CA CYS A 103 2.29 2.72 8.53
C CYS A 103 1.49 3.94 9.00
N LYS A 104 1.64 5.10 8.34
CA LYS A 104 0.88 6.32 8.66
C LYS A 104 -0.64 6.16 8.46
N THR A 105 -1.06 5.21 7.63
CA THR A 105 -2.48 4.87 7.37
C THR A 105 -3.00 3.71 8.20
N ALA A 106 -2.17 3.04 9.01
CA ALA A 106 -2.52 1.82 9.73
C ALA A 106 -3.25 2.07 11.08
N LEU A 107 -3.97 3.19 11.21
CA LEU A 107 -4.54 3.69 12.46
C LEU A 107 -6.05 3.41 12.59
#